data_AF-A0AAP0NIL9-F1
#
_entry.id   AF-A0AAP0NIL9-F1
#
_cell.length_a   1.000
_cell.length_b   1.000
_cell.length_c   1.000
_cell.angle_alpha   90.00
_cell.angle_beta   90.00
_cell.angle_gamma   90.00
#
_symmetry.space_group_name_H-M   'P 1'
#
loop_
_entity.id
_entity.type
_entity.pdbx_description
1 polymer ?
#
loop_
_entity_poly.entity_id
_entity_poly.type
_entity_poly.pdbx_seq_one_letter_code
_entity_poly.pdbx_strand_id
1 'polypeptide(L)'
;MAMKRVAASAIGTLASPGNSALARHLHATPGPKKIVGVFYKANEYAEMNPNFLGCVERGLGIRDWLESQGHHYIVTDDKEGPDCELEKHIPDLHVLITTPFHPAYVSAERIKKAKNLQLLLTAGIGSDHIDLKAAAEAGLTVAEVTGSNVVSVAEDELMRILILVRNFIPGYKQVINGDWNVAAIAYKAYDLEGKDRGNGRCWTYWQAFTPEVEAFQL
;
A
#
# COMPACT_ATOMS: atom_id res chain seq x y z
N MET A 1 -46.15 55.78 20.07
CA MET A 1 -45.07 55.64 21.07
C MET A 1 -43.99 54.77 20.43
N ALA A 2 -43.03 55.37 19.74
CA ALA A 2 -41.80 55.97 20.26
C ALA A 2 -40.67 54.92 20.44
N MET A 3 -39.72 55.00 19.50
CA MET A 3 -38.36 54.47 19.52
C MET A 3 -37.62 54.65 20.86
N LYS A 4 -36.69 53.75 21.19
CA LYS A 4 -35.43 53.99 21.95
C LYS A 4 -34.56 52.71 21.84
N ARG A 5 -33.46 52.67 21.07
CA ARG A 5 -32.08 53.22 21.26
C ARG A 5 -31.17 52.34 22.15
N VAL A 6 -30.08 51.77 21.59
CA VAL A 6 -28.62 52.13 21.76
C VAL A 6 -27.99 51.37 22.96
N ALA A 7 -26.78 50.78 23.02
CA ALA A 7 -25.42 50.97 22.46
C ALA A 7 -24.71 49.58 22.38
N ALA A 8 -23.83 49.23 21.44
CA ALA A 8 -22.48 49.72 21.10
C ALA A 8 -21.36 49.44 22.14
N SER A 9 -20.33 48.75 21.63
CA SER A 9 -18.91 48.70 22.06
C SER A 9 -18.44 47.60 23.02
N ALA A 10 -17.57 46.72 22.52
CA ALA A 10 -16.16 46.68 22.95
C ALA A 10 -15.29 45.99 21.88
N ILE A 11 -14.41 46.80 21.28
CA ILE A 11 -13.26 46.38 20.49
C ILE A 11 -12.28 45.66 21.42
N GLY A 12 -11.74 44.53 20.97
CA GLY A 12 -10.68 43.80 21.66
C GLY A 12 -9.90 42.92 20.70
N THR A 13 -9.10 43.54 19.83
CA THR A 13 -8.00 42.89 19.12
C THR A 13 -7.01 42.28 20.11
N LEU A 14 -6.85 40.97 20.07
CA LEU A 14 -5.65 40.27 20.51
C LEU A 14 -5.23 39.31 19.40
N ALA A 15 -4.51 39.87 18.42
CA ALA A 15 -3.64 39.09 17.56
C ALA A 15 -2.56 38.46 18.46
N SER A 16 -2.52 37.13 18.53
CA SER A 16 -1.32 36.42 18.95
C SER A 16 -0.57 35.99 17.70
N PRO A 17 0.72 36.34 17.54
CA PRO A 17 1.54 35.84 16.45
C PRO A 17 1.95 34.41 16.81
N GLY A 18 1.05 33.46 16.57
CA GLY A 18 1.36 32.04 16.62
C GLY A 18 2.02 31.62 15.32
N ASN A 19 3.30 31.28 15.37
CA ASN A 19 4.14 30.70 14.32
C ASN A 19 3.36 30.14 13.12
N SER A 20 3.46 30.83 11.98
CA SER A 20 3.12 30.28 10.67
C SER A 20 4.15 29.21 10.30
N ALA A 21 4.01 28.02 10.88
CA ALA A 21 4.67 26.83 10.38
C ALA A 21 4.01 26.46 9.04
N LEU A 22 4.65 26.89 7.95
CA LEU A 22 4.45 26.49 6.56
C LEU A 22 3.16 25.68 6.27
N ALA A 23 2.05 26.37 6.06
CA ALA A 23 0.99 25.83 5.22
C ALA A 23 1.54 25.76 3.79
N ARG A 24 2.08 24.60 3.39
CA ARG A 24 2.39 24.37 1.97
C ARG A 24 1.07 24.42 1.22
N HIS A 25 0.91 25.38 0.33
CA HIS A 25 -0.18 25.35 -0.63
C HIS A 25 -0.08 24.04 -1.42
N LEU A 26 -1.15 23.24 -1.43
CA LEU A 26 -1.30 21.98 -2.19
C LEU A 26 -1.39 22.26 -3.70
N HIS A 27 -0.43 22.99 -4.25
CA HIS A 27 -0.27 23.16 -5.67
C HIS A 27 0.94 22.34 -6.10
N ALA A 28 0.72 21.36 -6.98
CA ALA A 28 1.81 20.70 -7.68
C ALA A 28 2.68 21.79 -8.29
N THR A 29 3.97 21.81 -7.96
CA THR A 29 4.87 22.80 -8.52
C THR A 29 4.89 22.62 -10.05
N PRO A 30 4.79 23.69 -10.86
CA PRO A 30 4.88 23.55 -12.31
C PRO A 30 6.19 22.89 -12.75
N GLY A 31 6.19 22.25 -13.93
CA GLY A 31 7.40 21.73 -14.58
C GLY A 31 7.68 20.23 -14.36
N PRO A 32 8.79 19.73 -14.95
CA PRO A 32 9.21 18.33 -14.87
C PRO A 32 9.28 17.80 -13.44
N LYS A 33 8.91 16.53 -13.27
CA LYS A 33 9.00 15.81 -11.99
C LYS A 33 9.94 14.64 -12.12
N LYS A 34 10.65 14.35 -11.03
CA LYS A 34 11.43 13.14 -10.85
C LYS A 34 10.60 12.14 -10.04
N ILE A 35 10.15 11.09 -10.70
CA ILE A 35 9.39 9.99 -10.09
C ILE A 35 10.33 8.81 -9.96
N VAL A 36 10.34 8.21 -8.77
CA VAL A 36 11.11 6.99 -8.49
C VAL A 36 10.13 5.88 -8.15
N GLY A 37 10.17 4.77 -8.88
CA GLY A 37 9.43 3.55 -8.57
C GLY A 37 10.34 2.48 -7.98
N VAL A 38 9.95 1.92 -6.84
CA VAL A 38 10.64 0.80 -6.20
C VAL A 38 9.78 -0.45 -6.29
N PHE A 39 10.28 -1.45 -7.03
CA PHE A 39 9.62 -2.74 -7.26
C PHE A 39 10.65 -3.87 -7.18
N TYR A 40 10.21 -5.12 -7.04
CA TYR A 40 11.12 -6.25 -7.17
C TYR A 40 11.41 -6.56 -8.65
N LYS A 41 12.53 -7.23 -8.92
CA LYS A 41 12.85 -7.77 -10.25
C LYS A 41 12.02 -9.03 -10.51
N ALA A 42 11.39 -9.08 -11.68
CA ALA A 42 10.71 -10.28 -12.14
C ALA A 42 11.58 -11.11 -13.11
N ASN A 43 12.73 -10.60 -13.56
CA ASN A 43 13.65 -11.28 -14.46
C ASN A 43 12.91 -11.88 -15.68
N GLU A 44 13.16 -13.15 -16.02
CA GLU A 44 12.52 -13.85 -17.14
C GLU A 44 10.99 -13.87 -17.07
N TYR A 45 10.40 -13.79 -15.86
CA TYR A 45 8.95 -13.82 -15.69
C TYR A 45 8.26 -12.56 -16.23
N ALA A 46 8.97 -11.43 -16.29
CA ALA A 46 8.45 -10.20 -16.89
C ALA A 46 8.26 -10.34 -18.41
N GLU A 47 9.09 -11.16 -19.08
CA GLU A 47 8.96 -11.46 -20.50
C GLU A 47 7.85 -12.48 -20.74
N MET A 48 7.77 -13.51 -19.90
CA MET A 48 6.74 -14.55 -19.98
C MET A 48 5.32 -14.01 -19.79
N ASN A 49 5.15 -12.98 -18.96
CA ASN A 49 3.87 -12.31 -18.75
C ASN A 49 4.00 -10.79 -18.90
N PRO A 50 3.67 -10.21 -20.07
CA PRO A 50 3.71 -8.77 -20.29
C PRO A 50 2.79 -7.96 -19.37
N ASN A 51 1.75 -8.59 -18.80
CA ASN A 51 0.83 -7.95 -17.85
C ASN A 51 1.36 -7.98 -16.40
N PHE A 52 2.58 -8.48 -16.18
CA PHE A 52 3.22 -8.43 -14.87
C PHE A 52 3.75 -7.02 -14.58
N LEU A 53 2.84 -6.08 -14.31
CA LEU A 53 3.16 -4.65 -14.24
C LEU A 53 3.98 -4.25 -12.99
N GLY A 54 3.82 -4.97 -11.88
CA GLY A 54 4.40 -4.65 -10.56
C GLY A 54 5.87 -4.99 -10.36
N CYS A 55 6.68 -4.93 -11.41
CA CYS A 55 8.11 -5.26 -11.38
C CYS A 55 8.98 -4.16 -12.00
N VAL A 56 10.30 -4.24 -11.81
CA VAL A 56 11.26 -3.28 -12.35
C VAL A 56 11.18 -3.17 -13.89
N GLU A 57 11.05 -4.31 -14.56
CA GLU A 57 11.06 -4.42 -16.02
C GLU A 57 9.85 -3.75 -16.68
N ARG A 58 8.72 -3.69 -15.97
CA ARG A 58 7.47 -3.07 -16.48
C ARG A 58 7.19 -1.70 -15.87
N GLY A 59 7.65 -1.41 -14.65
CA GLY A 59 7.47 -0.11 -13.99
C GLY A 59 6.03 0.37 -14.02
N LEU A 60 5.08 -0.51 -13.67
CA LEU A 60 3.62 -0.29 -13.74
C LEU A 60 3.04 0.00 -15.14
N GLY A 61 3.84 -0.05 -16.21
CA GLY A 61 3.40 0.29 -17.56
C GLY A 61 3.16 1.79 -17.77
N ILE A 62 3.73 2.66 -16.92
CA ILE A 62 3.45 4.11 -16.94
C ILE A 62 4.61 4.96 -17.49
N ARG A 63 5.72 4.33 -17.91
CA ARG A 63 6.93 5.05 -18.39
C ARG A 63 6.61 5.99 -19.54
N ASP A 64 6.06 5.46 -20.64
CA ASP A 64 5.78 6.24 -21.85
C ASP A 64 4.84 7.40 -21.56
N TRP A 65 3.83 7.16 -20.71
CA TRP A 65 2.90 8.19 -20.27
C TRP A 65 3.62 9.31 -19.48
N LEU A 66 4.42 8.97 -18.47
CA LEU A 66 5.17 9.96 -17.68
C LEU A 66 6.17 10.76 -18.53
N GLU A 67 6.92 10.08 -19.39
CA GLU A 67 7.94 10.71 -20.24
C GLU A 67 7.29 11.61 -21.32
N SER A 68 6.13 11.24 -21.86
CA SER A 68 5.36 12.09 -22.79
C SER A 68 4.91 13.42 -22.17
N GLN A 69 4.79 13.49 -20.84
CA GLN A 69 4.47 14.71 -20.08
C GLN A 69 5.73 15.49 -19.65
N GLY A 70 6.91 15.05 -20.06
CA GLY A 70 8.19 15.66 -19.69
C GLY A 70 8.66 15.33 -18.27
N HIS A 71 8.17 14.24 -17.68
CA HIS A 71 8.64 13.75 -16.38
C HIS A 71 9.78 12.74 -16.55
N HIS A 72 10.60 12.58 -15.52
CA HIS A 72 11.67 11.59 -15.47
C HIS A 72 11.25 10.45 -14.56
N TYR A 73 11.22 9.22 -15.10
CA TYR A 73 10.84 8.04 -14.35
C TYR A 73 12.02 7.08 -14.16
N ILE A 74 12.46 6.94 -12.91
CA ILE A 74 13.52 6.01 -12.51
C ILE A 74 12.87 4.83 -11.82
N VAL A 75 13.31 3.62 -12.15
CA VAL A 75 12.79 2.38 -11.57
C VAL A 75 13.96 1.56 -11.04
N THR A 76 13.85 1.07 -9.80
CA THR A 76 14.92 0.29 -9.16
C THR A 76 14.34 -0.75 -8.19
N ASP A 77 15.05 -1.86 -8.00
CA ASP A 77 14.86 -2.79 -6.88
C ASP A 77 15.82 -2.54 -5.72
N ASP A 78 16.89 -1.78 -5.97
CA ASP A 78 17.96 -1.52 -5.02
C ASP A 78 17.55 -0.40 -4.05
N LYS A 79 17.07 -0.81 -2.86
CA LYS A 79 16.41 0.04 -1.86
C LYS A 79 17.05 0.02 -0.48
N GLU A 80 18.07 -0.81 -0.28
CA GLU A 80 18.66 -1.13 1.03
C GLU A 80 20.16 -0.89 1.07
N GLY A 81 20.62 -0.32 2.18
CA GLY A 81 22.02 0.08 2.36
C GLY A 81 22.26 1.57 2.02
N PRO A 82 23.35 2.14 2.54
CA PRO A 82 23.65 3.58 2.38
C PRO A 82 23.96 3.99 0.93
N ASP A 83 24.46 3.05 0.12
CA ASP A 83 24.91 3.28 -1.26
C ASP A 83 23.92 2.77 -2.32
N CYS A 84 22.70 2.36 -1.90
CA CYS A 84 21.71 1.83 -2.84
C CYS A 84 21.22 2.88 -3.83
N GLU A 85 20.72 2.42 -4.97
CA GLU A 85 20.21 3.29 -6.04
C GLU A 85 19.11 4.24 -5.55
N LEU A 86 18.21 3.77 -4.68
CA LEU A 86 17.19 4.63 -4.08
C LEU A 86 17.79 5.84 -3.35
N GLU A 87 18.83 5.65 -2.52
CA GLU A 87 19.45 6.73 -1.74
C GLU A 87 20.05 7.82 -2.63
N LYS A 88 20.49 7.49 -3.85
CA LYS A 88 21.01 8.46 -4.84
C LYS A 88 19.93 9.40 -5.36
N HIS A 89 18.66 9.05 -5.23
CA HIS A 89 17.54 9.83 -5.76
C HIS A 89 16.65 10.43 -4.68
N ILE A 90 16.74 9.96 -3.43
CA ILE A 90 16.02 10.55 -2.30
C ILE A 90 16.19 12.07 -2.22
N PRO A 91 17.40 12.66 -2.37
CA PRO A 91 17.58 14.10 -2.18
C PRO A 91 16.72 15.01 -3.07
N ASP A 92 16.42 14.59 -4.30
CA ASP A 92 15.82 15.42 -5.35
C ASP A 92 14.55 14.85 -6.01
N LEU A 93 14.11 13.64 -5.62
CA LEU A 93 12.84 13.07 -6.10
C LEU A 93 11.63 13.90 -5.64
N HIS A 94 10.57 13.86 -6.45
CA HIS A 94 9.31 14.53 -6.17
C HIS A 94 8.23 13.55 -5.73
N VAL A 95 8.24 12.36 -6.34
CA VAL A 95 7.30 11.27 -6.09
C VAL A 95 8.09 9.99 -5.86
N LEU A 96 7.75 9.26 -4.80
CA LEU A 96 8.21 7.89 -4.59
C LEU A 96 6.99 6.97 -4.68
N ILE A 97 7.08 6.00 -5.59
CA ILE A 97 6.12 4.90 -5.74
C ILE A 97 6.78 3.64 -5.16
N THR A 98 6.07 2.93 -4.28
CA THR A 98 6.55 1.74 -3.58
C THR A 98 5.45 0.68 -3.54
N THR A 99 5.79 -0.57 -3.24
CA THR A 99 4.81 -1.66 -3.07
C THR A 99 5.01 -2.35 -1.73
N PRO A 100 3.97 -2.91 -1.09
CA PRO A 100 4.14 -3.73 0.11
C PRO A 100 4.92 -5.02 -0.14
N PHE A 101 4.96 -5.50 -1.39
CA PHE A 101 5.67 -6.73 -1.77
C PHE A 101 7.20 -6.56 -1.79
N HIS A 102 7.69 -5.34 -2.04
CA HIS A 102 9.11 -4.97 -1.96
C HIS A 102 9.24 -3.54 -1.42
N PRO A 103 9.01 -3.33 -0.11
CA PRO A 103 8.75 -2.00 0.44
C PRO A 103 10.01 -1.15 0.52
N ALA A 104 9.96 0.04 -0.11
CA ALA A 104 10.88 1.12 0.17
C ALA A 104 10.54 1.75 1.52
N TYR A 105 11.20 1.33 2.59
CA TYR A 105 10.94 1.89 3.92
C TYR A 105 11.24 3.40 3.94
N VAL A 106 10.22 4.22 4.25
CA VAL A 106 10.33 5.68 4.26
C VAL A 106 10.42 6.15 5.70
N SER A 107 11.63 6.11 6.26
CA SER A 107 11.92 6.59 7.61
C SER A 107 11.93 8.11 7.71
N ALA A 108 11.81 8.63 8.94
CA ALA A 108 12.01 10.06 9.22
C ALA A 108 13.35 10.61 8.70
N GLU A 109 14.42 9.79 8.70
CA GLU A 109 15.73 10.17 8.17
C GLU A 109 15.68 10.39 6.65
N ARG A 110 15.06 9.48 5.90
CA ARG A 110 14.88 9.60 4.45
C ARG A 110 14.01 10.80 4.10
N ILE A 111 12.93 11.02 4.84
CA ILE A 111 12.06 12.21 4.68
C ILE A 111 12.85 13.50 4.87
N LYS A 112 13.73 13.57 5.87
CA LYS A 112 14.57 14.76 6.12
C LYS A 112 15.57 15.03 4.99
N LYS A 113 16.07 13.98 4.32
CA LYS A 113 16.97 14.08 3.16
C LYS A 113 16.21 14.50 1.89
N ALA A 114 14.94 14.10 1.74
CA ALA A 114 14.14 14.30 0.54
C ALA A 114 13.59 15.72 0.40
N LYS A 115 14.37 16.62 -0.21
CA LYS A 115 14.05 18.06 -0.25
C LYS A 115 12.87 18.42 -1.14
N ASN A 116 12.70 17.66 -2.23
CA ASN A 116 11.67 17.92 -3.23
C ASN A 116 10.45 16.99 -3.11
N LEU A 117 10.47 16.05 -2.16
CA LEU A 117 9.42 15.06 -2.01
C LEU A 117 8.09 15.75 -1.66
N GLN A 118 7.05 15.38 -2.41
CA GLN A 118 5.69 15.91 -2.28
C GLN A 118 4.69 14.78 -2.06
N LEU A 119 4.92 13.61 -2.67
CA LEU A 119 3.96 12.52 -2.73
C LEU A 119 4.63 11.16 -2.54
N LEU A 120 4.09 10.37 -1.62
CA LEU A 120 4.39 8.96 -1.41
C LEU A 120 3.19 8.13 -1.87
N LEU A 121 3.38 7.25 -2.85
CA LEU A 121 2.35 6.40 -3.41
C LEU A 121 2.65 4.92 -3.16
N THR A 122 1.71 4.23 -2.53
CA THR A 122 1.72 2.78 -2.44
C THR A 122 0.95 2.20 -3.63
N ALA A 123 1.64 1.51 -4.53
CA ALA A 123 1.03 0.70 -5.59
C ALA A 123 0.52 -0.62 -5.00
N GLY A 124 -0.65 -0.53 -4.34
CA GLY A 124 -1.28 -1.60 -3.56
C GLY A 124 -2.05 -1.00 -2.38
N ILE A 125 -2.20 -1.78 -1.32
CA ILE A 125 -2.81 -1.36 -0.04
C ILE A 125 -1.86 -1.71 1.10
N GLY A 126 -1.67 -0.80 2.05
CA GLY A 126 -0.77 -0.98 3.19
C GLY A 126 0.43 -0.06 3.12
N SER A 127 0.38 1.03 3.90
CA SER A 127 1.38 2.09 3.92
C SER A 127 2.19 2.13 5.22
N ASP A 128 2.25 1.01 5.96
CA ASP A 128 2.95 0.86 7.26
C ASP A 128 4.48 0.93 7.14
N HIS A 129 5.03 0.73 5.94
CA HIS A 129 6.43 0.93 5.64
C HIS A 129 6.84 2.41 5.53
N ILE A 130 5.89 3.33 5.71
CA ILE A 130 6.11 4.78 5.74
C ILE A 130 5.93 5.27 7.18
N ASP A 131 6.86 6.09 7.68
CA ASP A 131 6.66 6.84 8.91
C ASP A 131 5.59 7.92 8.68
N LEU A 132 4.32 7.55 8.87
CA LEU A 132 3.17 8.41 8.60
C LEU A 132 3.19 9.69 9.46
N LYS A 133 3.75 9.62 10.67
CA LYS A 133 3.87 10.78 11.55
C LYS A 133 4.90 11.77 11.00
N ALA A 134 6.09 11.28 10.66
CA ALA A 134 7.11 12.12 10.05
C ALA A 134 6.68 12.68 8.68
N ALA A 135 5.94 11.90 7.89
CA ALA A 135 5.39 12.34 6.61
C ALA A 135 4.36 13.48 6.81
N ALA A 136 3.47 13.35 7.78
CA ALA A 136 2.49 14.38 8.13
C ALA A 136 3.16 15.67 8.65
N GLU A 137 4.14 15.54 9.56
CA GLU A 137 4.93 16.67 10.06
C GLU A 137 5.73 17.38 8.95
N ALA A 138 6.18 16.63 7.95
CA ALA A 138 6.83 17.17 6.75
C ALA A 138 5.85 17.71 5.70
N GLY A 139 4.53 17.61 5.91
CA GLY A 139 3.50 18.09 4.98
C GLY A 139 3.46 17.31 3.66
N LEU A 140 3.80 16.02 3.70
CA LEU A 140 3.75 15.12 2.54
C LEU A 140 2.35 14.51 2.38
N THR A 141 1.98 14.25 1.13
CA THR A 141 0.81 13.40 0.85
C THR A 141 1.25 11.93 0.81
N VAL A 142 0.53 11.07 1.54
CA VAL A 142 0.64 9.62 1.44
C VAL A 142 -0.68 9.11 0.88
N ALA A 143 -0.63 8.34 -0.20
CA ALA A 143 -1.81 7.74 -0.79
C ALA A 143 -1.53 6.30 -1.26
N GLU A 144 -2.59 5.52 -1.33
CA GLU A 144 -2.59 4.13 -1.76
C GLU A 144 -3.83 3.84 -2.59
N VAL A 145 -3.87 2.69 -3.27
CA VAL A 145 -4.99 2.34 -4.15
C VAL A 145 -6.02 1.53 -3.36
N THR A 146 -6.71 2.19 -2.44
CA THR A 146 -7.71 1.56 -1.56
C THR A 146 -8.75 0.78 -2.36
N GLY A 147 -9.00 -0.47 -1.96
CA GLY A 147 -9.91 -1.39 -2.64
C GLY A 147 -9.30 -2.21 -3.78
N SER A 148 -8.08 -1.91 -4.25
CA SER A 148 -7.49 -2.56 -5.44
C SER A 148 -7.26 -4.07 -5.34
N ASN A 149 -7.00 -4.61 -4.14
CA ASN A 149 -6.66 -6.02 -3.94
C ASN A 149 -7.52 -6.71 -2.87
N VAL A 150 -8.61 -6.09 -2.41
CA VAL A 150 -9.42 -6.64 -1.30
C VAL A 150 -10.03 -8.00 -1.65
N VAL A 151 -10.49 -8.18 -2.89
CA VAL A 151 -11.02 -9.46 -3.39
C VAL A 151 -9.91 -10.50 -3.49
N SER A 152 -8.74 -10.13 -4.02
CA SER A 152 -7.61 -11.06 -4.15
C SER A 152 -7.09 -11.57 -2.81
N VAL A 153 -7.00 -10.70 -1.81
CA VAL A 153 -6.61 -11.10 -0.43
C VAL A 153 -7.70 -11.98 0.18
N ALA A 154 -8.96 -11.65 -0.04
CA ALA A 154 -10.08 -12.47 0.42
C ALA A 154 -10.02 -13.88 -0.18
N GLU A 155 -9.92 -14.01 -1.50
CA GLU A 155 -9.79 -15.31 -2.19
C GLU A 155 -8.62 -16.15 -1.64
N ASP A 156 -7.45 -15.53 -1.41
CA ASP A 156 -6.28 -16.20 -0.85
C ASP A 156 -6.49 -16.66 0.60
N GLU A 157 -7.16 -15.87 1.44
CA GLU A 157 -7.51 -16.25 2.82
C GLU A 157 -8.47 -17.46 2.86
N LEU A 158 -9.53 -17.46 2.05
CA LEU A 158 -10.46 -18.60 1.96
C LEU A 158 -9.76 -19.85 1.43
N MET A 159 -8.90 -19.70 0.42
CA MET A 159 -8.08 -20.80 -0.10
C MET A 159 -7.21 -21.39 1.02
N ARG A 160 -6.52 -20.56 1.82
CA ARG A 160 -5.67 -21.04 2.94
C ARG A 160 -6.48 -21.74 4.02
N ILE A 161 -7.67 -21.24 4.35
CA ILE A 161 -8.59 -21.91 5.29
C ILE A 161 -8.89 -23.32 4.78
N LEU A 162 -9.27 -23.47 3.50
CA LEU A 162 -9.56 -24.79 2.91
C LEU A 162 -8.33 -25.70 2.85
N ILE A 163 -7.16 -25.17 2.46
CA ILE A 163 -5.89 -25.92 2.43
C ILE A 163 -5.59 -26.53 3.80
N LEU A 164 -5.77 -25.76 4.87
CA LEU A 164 -5.49 -26.20 6.24
C LEU A 164 -6.56 -27.17 6.75
N VAL A 165 -7.84 -26.82 6.63
CA VAL A 165 -8.96 -27.62 7.15
C VAL A 165 -9.04 -28.98 6.46
N ARG A 166 -8.79 -29.03 5.15
CA ARG A 166 -8.81 -30.28 4.37
C ARG A 166 -7.49 -31.04 4.37
N ASN A 167 -6.50 -30.56 5.11
CA ASN A 167 -5.16 -31.17 5.21
C ASN A 167 -4.50 -31.42 3.83
N PHE A 168 -4.61 -30.43 2.93
CA PHE A 168 -4.22 -30.59 1.53
C PHE A 168 -2.70 -30.77 1.33
N ILE A 169 -1.87 -29.99 2.05
CA ILE A 169 -0.41 -29.99 1.83
C ILE A 169 0.23 -31.36 2.09
N PRO A 170 -0.07 -32.08 3.20
CA PRO A 170 0.43 -33.45 3.38
C PRO A 170 -0.07 -34.43 2.31
N GLY A 171 -1.32 -34.28 1.84
CA GLY A 171 -1.86 -35.10 0.74
C GLY A 171 -1.11 -34.89 -0.58
N TYR A 172 -0.90 -33.62 -0.95
CA TYR A 172 -0.07 -33.26 -2.11
C TYR A 172 1.34 -33.85 -2.01
N LYS A 173 1.96 -33.80 -0.82
CA LYS A 173 3.29 -34.38 -0.58
C LYS A 173 3.33 -35.90 -0.78
N GLN A 174 2.28 -36.65 -0.40
CA GLN A 174 2.22 -38.09 -0.69
C GLN A 174 2.26 -38.35 -2.20
N VAL A 175 1.47 -37.60 -2.98
CA VAL A 175 1.38 -37.79 -4.43
C VAL A 175 2.72 -37.57 -5.13
N ILE A 176 3.42 -36.47 -4.83
CA ILE A 176 4.73 -36.18 -5.45
C ILE A 176 5.84 -37.16 -5.02
N ASN A 177 5.66 -37.82 -3.87
CA ASN A 177 6.58 -38.84 -3.36
C ASN A 177 6.23 -40.25 -3.85
N GLY A 178 5.10 -40.45 -4.52
CA GLY A 178 4.62 -41.76 -4.96
C GLY A 178 3.99 -42.61 -3.85
N ASP A 179 3.63 -42.01 -2.71
CA ASP A 179 2.99 -42.68 -1.59
C ASP A 179 1.47 -42.79 -1.80
N TRP A 180 0.85 -43.77 -1.14
CA TRP A 180 -0.61 -43.89 -1.05
C TRP A 180 -1.05 -44.35 0.33
N ASN A 181 -1.29 -43.41 1.23
CA ASN A 181 -1.79 -43.68 2.58
C ASN A 181 -2.91 -42.70 2.96
N VAL A 182 -4.14 -43.09 2.62
CA VAL A 182 -5.36 -42.31 2.86
C VAL A 182 -5.55 -42.00 4.34
N ALA A 183 -5.35 -42.99 5.22
CA ALA A 183 -5.56 -42.83 6.66
C ALA A 183 -4.62 -41.77 7.26
N ALA A 184 -3.37 -41.72 6.79
CA ALA A 184 -2.38 -40.72 7.22
C ALA A 184 -2.73 -39.27 6.80
N ILE A 185 -3.68 -39.07 5.89
CA ILE A 185 -4.21 -37.74 5.55
C ILE A 185 -5.54 -37.49 6.25
N ALA A 186 -6.45 -38.46 6.17
CA ALA A 186 -7.84 -38.33 6.60
C ALA A 186 -8.00 -38.07 8.09
N TYR A 187 -7.10 -38.56 8.95
CA TYR A 187 -7.22 -38.39 10.41
C TYR A 187 -7.18 -36.93 10.90
N LYS A 188 -6.73 -36.00 10.06
CA LYS A 188 -6.70 -34.54 10.31
C LYS A 188 -7.43 -33.73 9.23
N ALA A 189 -8.09 -34.40 8.29
CA ALA A 189 -8.88 -33.72 7.27
C ALA A 189 -10.31 -33.56 7.78
N TYR A 190 -10.82 -32.34 7.76
CA TYR A 190 -12.18 -32.03 8.17
C TYR A 190 -12.91 -31.28 7.06
N ASP A 191 -14.23 -31.28 7.14
CA ASP A 191 -15.04 -30.32 6.41
C ASP A 191 -15.05 -28.97 7.14
N LEU A 192 -15.19 -27.89 6.36
CA LEU A 192 -15.32 -26.54 6.89
C LEU A 192 -16.72 -26.31 7.48
N GLU A 193 -17.71 -27.05 6.99
CA GLU A 193 -19.08 -27.06 7.52
C GLU A 193 -19.08 -27.35 9.03
N GLY A 194 -19.87 -26.57 9.78
CA GLY A 194 -20.01 -26.74 11.23
C GLY A 194 -18.81 -26.29 12.08
N LYS A 195 -17.80 -25.63 11.50
CA LYS A 195 -16.69 -25.01 12.25
C LYS A 195 -17.05 -23.58 12.69
N ASP A 196 -16.84 -23.27 13.96
CA ASP A 196 -17.14 -21.94 14.53
C ASP A 196 -16.13 -20.88 14.06
N ARG A 197 -16.64 -19.70 13.71
CA ARG A 197 -15.86 -18.59 13.11
C ARG A 197 -15.29 -17.75 14.24
N GLY A 198 -14.01 -17.97 14.55
CA GLY A 198 -13.32 -17.31 15.67
C GLY A 198 -13.43 -15.77 15.66
N ASN A 199 -13.78 -15.22 16.81
CA ASN A 199 -13.99 -13.80 17.08
C ASN A 199 -12.64 -13.04 17.16
N GLY A 200 -12.17 -12.47 16.06
CA GLY A 200 -10.94 -11.68 15.99
C GLY A 200 -10.89 -10.84 14.72
N ARG A 201 -9.94 -9.87 14.63
CA ARG A 201 -9.76 -8.85 13.57
C ARG A 201 -9.88 -9.32 12.09
N CYS A 202 -9.99 -10.61 11.83
CA CYS A 202 -10.41 -11.24 10.56
C CYS A 202 -11.83 -10.83 10.10
N TRP A 203 -12.68 -10.30 11.00
CA TRP A 203 -14.07 -9.94 10.66
C TRP A 203 -14.22 -8.75 9.69
N THR A 204 -13.25 -7.81 9.64
CA THR A 204 -13.28 -6.69 8.67
C THR A 204 -12.99 -7.16 7.25
N TYR A 205 -12.13 -8.17 7.06
CA TYR A 205 -11.91 -8.79 5.76
C TYR A 205 -13.12 -9.64 5.35
N TRP A 206 -13.67 -10.43 6.27
CA TRP A 206 -14.88 -11.24 6.06
C TRP A 206 -16.13 -10.47 5.60
N GLN A 207 -16.29 -9.17 5.93
CA GLN A 207 -17.39 -8.37 5.37
C GLN A 207 -17.28 -8.16 3.86
N ALA A 208 -16.07 -8.22 3.29
CA ALA A 208 -15.88 -8.26 1.84
C ALA A 208 -16.32 -9.60 1.23
N PHE A 209 -16.32 -10.69 2.01
CA PHE A 209 -16.71 -12.03 1.59
C PHE A 209 -18.20 -12.32 1.70
N THR A 210 -18.97 -11.48 2.40
CA THR A 210 -20.37 -11.78 2.71
C THR A 210 -21.20 -12.22 1.49
N PRO A 211 -21.05 -11.61 0.29
CA PRO A 211 -21.77 -12.07 -0.90
C PRO A 211 -21.29 -13.42 -1.45
N GLU A 212 -19.99 -13.71 -1.49
CA GLU A 212 -19.47 -14.97 -2.07
C GLU A 212 -19.56 -16.16 -1.09
N VAL A 213 -19.49 -15.89 0.21
CA VAL A 213 -19.48 -16.93 1.24
C VAL A 213 -20.89 -17.37 1.63
N GLU A 214 -21.93 -16.56 1.40
CA GLU A 214 -23.34 -16.98 1.47
C GLU A 214 -23.70 -18.11 0.47
N ALA A 215 -22.89 -18.31 -0.58
CA ALA A 215 -23.07 -19.43 -1.52
C ALA A 215 -22.69 -20.79 -0.90
N PHE A 216 -21.86 -20.79 0.14
CA PHE A 216 -21.72 -21.94 1.03
C PHE A 216 -22.80 -21.75 2.09
N GLN A 217 -23.89 -22.51 2.03
CA GLN A 217 -24.97 -22.42 3.03
C GLN A 217 -24.40 -22.56 4.45
N LEU A 218 -24.25 -21.41 5.13
CA LEU A 218 -23.47 -21.19 6.34
C LEU A 218 -24.32 -20.68 7.50
#